data_AF-A0AAN6VX72-F1
#
_entry.id   AF-A0AAN6VX72-F1
#
_cell.length_a   1.000
_cell.length_b   1.000
_cell.length_c   1.000
_cell.angle_alpha   90.00
_cell.angle_beta   90.00
_cell.angle_gamma   90.00
#
_symmetry.space_group_name_H-M   'P 1'
#
loop_
_entity.id
_entity.type
_entity.pdbx_description
1 polymer ?
#
loop_
_entity_poly.entity_id
_entity_poly.type
_entity_poly.pdbx_seq_one_letter_code
_entity_poly.pdbx_strand_id
1 'polypeptide(L)'
;MFSSPSLNHRLLLLLLVSSEALAQTSTVKVIPTPVTWYNALAACEGSGDTLYPVPATTTDPVYAVLQNRPEDRFWIARRRGGSCTSLNKNSSGDLLEEAPCEDLLPAVCKI
;
A
#
# COMPACT_ATOMS: atom_id res chain seq x y z
N MET A 1 32.36 -27.00 -42.60
CA MET A 1 31.02 -26.40 -42.39
C MET A 1 30.24 -27.42 -41.57
N PHE A 2 29.89 -27.22 -40.31
CA PHE A 2 29.37 -26.04 -39.65
C PHE A 2 29.95 -25.88 -38.24
N SER A 3 30.30 -24.65 -37.86
CA SER A 3 30.64 -24.26 -36.50
C SER A 3 29.36 -24.12 -35.69
N SER A 4 29.23 -24.87 -34.60
CA SER A 4 28.16 -24.67 -33.61
C SER A 4 28.50 -23.46 -32.73
N PRO A 5 27.66 -22.41 -32.68
CA PRO A 5 27.87 -21.31 -31.75
C PRO A 5 27.53 -21.76 -30.31
N SER A 6 28.38 -21.31 -29.39
CA SER A 6 28.43 -21.68 -27.97
C SER A 6 27.09 -21.53 -27.24
N LEU A 7 26.71 -22.55 -26.47
CA LEU A 7 25.58 -22.55 -25.54
C LEU A 7 25.69 -21.51 -24.40
N ASN A 8 26.84 -20.84 -24.26
CA ASN A 8 27.15 -19.98 -23.12
C ASN A 8 26.50 -18.59 -23.17
N HIS A 9 25.87 -18.18 -24.28
CA HIS A 9 25.23 -16.86 -24.38
C HIS A 9 23.79 -16.82 -23.86
N ARG A 10 23.11 -17.96 -23.74
CA ARG A 10 21.69 -17.97 -23.30
C ARG A 10 21.52 -17.94 -21.78
N LEU A 11 22.53 -18.30 -21.00
CA LEU A 11 22.45 -18.26 -19.53
C LEU A 11 22.61 -16.84 -18.95
N LEU A 12 23.29 -15.94 -19.66
CA LEU A 12 23.54 -14.56 -19.18
C LEU A 12 22.32 -13.64 -19.29
N LEU A 13 21.35 -13.96 -20.15
CA LEU A 13 20.13 -13.15 -20.32
C LEU A 13 19.03 -13.47 -19.30
N LEU A 14 19.10 -14.62 -18.62
CA LEU A 14 18.14 -14.99 -17.56
C LEU A 14 18.49 -14.39 -16.19
N LEU A 15 19.69 -13.81 -16.03
CA LEU A 15 20.11 -13.15 -14.79
C LEU A 15 19.89 -11.63 -14.79
N LEU A 16 19.50 -11.04 -15.93
CA LEU A 16 19.30 -9.59 -16.07
C LEU A 16 17.84 -9.14 -15.92
N VAL A 17 16.88 -10.05 -15.83
CA VAL A 17 15.44 -9.70 -15.70
C VAL A 17 14.95 -9.74 -14.24
N SER A 18 15.79 -10.17 -13.30
CA SER A 18 15.35 -10.43 -11.92
C SER A 18 15.57 -9.26 -10.94
N SER A 19 16.08 -8.11 -11.40
CA SER A 19 16.49 -7.01 -10.52
C SER A 19 15.53 -5.81 -10.48
N GLU A 20 14.43 -5.83 -11.24
CA GLU A 20 13.39 -4.78 -11.15
C GLU A 20 12.36 -5.04 -10.05
N ALA A 21 12.54 -6.08 -9.24
CA ALA A 21 11.82 -6.26 -7.99
C ALA A 21 12.75 -5.85 -6.83
N LEU A 22 12.73 -4.56 -6.45
CA LEU A 22 13.05 -4.01 -5.10
C LEU A 22 13.49 -2.54 -5.19
N ALA A 23 12.73 -1.70 -5.89
CA ALA A 23 12.64 -0.28 -5.54
C ALA A 23 11.21 0.05 -5.09
N GLN A 24 10.56 -0.87 -4.37
CA GLN A 24 9.44 -0.48 -3.54
C GLN A 24 10.03 0.27 -2.35
N THR A 25 10.14 1.58 -2.46
CA THR A 25 10.27 2.46 -1.30
C THR A 25 9.10 2.12 -0.39
N SER A 26 9.37 1.29 0.62
CA SER A 26 8.37 0.84 1.61
C SER A 26 8.04 2.03 2.51
N THR A 27 7.33 2.99 1.92
CA THR A 27 6.79 4.20 2.54
C THR A 27 5.47 3.90 3.22
N VAL A 28 5.11 2.62 3.37
CA VAL A 28 3.80 2.16 3.86
C VAL A 28 4.03 1.33 5.11
N LYS A 29 3.52 1.81 6.23
CA LYS A 29 3.53 1.10 7.52
C LYS A 29 2.09 0.87 7.95
N VAL A 30 1.77 -0.32 8.41
CA VAL A 30 0.41 -0.65 8.87
C VAL A 30 0.39 -0.68 10.40
N ILE A 31 -0.59 -0.02 11.00
CA ILE A 31 -1.00 -0.20 12.38
C ILE A 31 -2.09 -1.28 12.37
N PRO A 32 -1.77 -2.53 12.78
CA PRO A 32 -2.70 -3.64 12.67
C PRO A 32 -3.80 -3.59 13.74
N THR A 33 -3.55 -2.94 14.88
CA THR A 33 -4.54 -2.82 15.95
C THR A 33 -5.68 -1.89 15.51
N PRO A 34 -6.94 -2.37 15.50
CA PRO A 34 -8.05 -1.50 15.16
C PRO A 34 -8.23 -0.37 16.17
N VAL A 35 -8.28 0.86 15.66
CA VAL A 35 -8.41 2.09 16.45
C VAL A 35 -9.34 3.08 15.72
N THR A 36 -9.81 4.10 16.44
CA THR A 36 -10.52 5.23 15.81
C THR A 36 -9.59 6.00 14.89
N TRP A 37 -10.15 6.78 13.97
CA TRP A 37 -9.35 7.55 13.03
C TRP A 37 -8.40 8.53 13.73
N TYR A 38 -8.85 9.19 14.80
CA TYR A 38 -8.04 10.14 15.58
C TYR A 38 -6.87 9.45 16.29
N ASN A 39 -7.10 8.25 16.83
CA ASN A 39 -6.05 7.46 17.46
C ASN A 39 -5.06 6.92 16.44
N ALA A 40 -5.52 6.55 15.24
CA ALA A 40 -4.64 6.19 14.13
C ALA A 40 -3.72 7.36 13.73
N LEU A 41 -4.28 8.57 13.60
CA LEU A 41 -3.51 9.78 13.33
C LEU A 41 -2.42 10.00 14.38
N ALA A 42 -2.81 10.02 15.66
CA ALA A 42 -1.88 10.21 16.76
C ALA A 42 -0.80 9.12 16.82
N ALA A 43 -1.14 7.87 16.47
CA ALA A 43 -0.18 6.76 16.47
C ALA A 43 0.86 6.87 15.34
N CYS A 44 0.45 7.31 14.14
CA CYS A 44 1.39 7.61 13.06
C CYS A 44 2.30 8.79 13.45
N GLU A 45 1.71 9.90 13.89
CA GLU A 45 2.45 11.12 14.27
C GLU A 45 3.40 10.89 15.46
N GLY A 46 2.99 10.07 16.44
CA GLY A 46 3.83 9.68 17.57
C GLY A 46 5.07 8.87 17.18
N SER A 47 5.08 8.29 15.98
CA SER A 47 6.25 7.62 15.39
C SER A 47 7.10 8.53 14.49
N GLY A 48 6.70 9.79 14.28
CA GLY A 48 7.29 10.67 13.26
C GLY A 48 6.75 10.45 11.84
N ASP A 49 5.75 9.57 11.67
CA ASP A 49 5.10 9.27 10.41
C ASP A 49 3.85 10.15 10.23
N THR A 50 3.14 10.00 9.10
CA THR A 50 1.82 10.63 8.89
C THR A 50 0.78 9.59 8.51
N LEU A 51 -0.52 9.86 8.67
CA LEU A 51 -1.53 9.01 8.03
C LEU A 51 -1.32 9.03 6.52
N TYR A 52 -1.44 7.87 5.87
CA TYR A 52 -1.18 7.75 4.45
C TYR A 52 -2.07 8.72 3.67
N PRO A 53 -1.53 9.56 2.77
CA PRO A 53 -2.31 10.54 2.04
C PRO A 53 -3.31 9.84 1.11
N VAL A 54 -4.39 10.53 0.77
CA VAL A 54 -5.34 10.03 -0.23
C VAL A 54 -4.62 9.75 -1.55
N PRO A 55 -4.63 8.52 -2.07
CA PRO A 55 -4.01 8.19 -3.35
C PRO A 55 -4.58 9.01 -4.50
N ALA A 56 -3.70 9.54 -5.35
CA ALA A 56 -4.08 10.30 -6.53
C ALA A 56 -4.36 9.39 -7.75
N THR A 57 -3.82 8.18 -7.77
CA THR A 57 -3.96 7.21 -8.86
C THR A 57 -4.35 5.84 -8.32
N THR A 58 -4.94 5.00 -9.17
CA THR A 58 -5.32 3.61 -8.84
C THR A 58 -4.13 2.64 -8.76
N THR A 59 -2.95 3.09 -9.18
CA THR A 59 -1.70 2.33 -9.17
C THR A 59 -0.84 2.61 -7.94
N ASP A 60 -1.36 3.38 -6.98
CA ASP A 60 -0.65 3.74 -5.77
C ASP A 60 -0.27 2.48 -4.95
N PRO A 61 0.98 2.41 -4.44
CA PRO A 61 1.46 1.22 -3.72
C PRO A 61 0.64 0.90 -2.47
N VAL A 62 -0.10 1.86 -1.90
CA VAL A 62 -0.94 1.60 -0.71
C VAL A 62 -2.01 0.54 -0.96
N TYR A 63 -2.48 0.38 -2.20
CA TYR A 63 -3.48 -0.64 -2.51
C TYR A 63 -2.95 -2.07 -2.42
N ALA A 64 -1.63 -2.26 -2.40
CA ALA A 64 -1.05 -3.56 -2.07
C ALA A 64 -1.37 -4.01 -0.63
N VAL A 65 -1.71 -3.08 0.28
CA VAL A 65 -2.15 -3.42 1.64
C VAL A 65 -3.45 -4.23 1.60
N LEU A 66 -4.38 -3.90 0.71
CA LEU A 66 -5.67 -4.61 0.56
C LEU A 66 -5.51 -6.04 0.02
N GLN A 67 -4.44 -6.29 -0.74
CA GLN A 67 -4.19 -7.60 -1.36
C GLN A 67 -3.50 -8.57 -0.40
N ASN A 68 -2.64 -8.04 0.47
CA ASN A 68 -1.76 -8.84 1.32
C ASN A 68 -2.30 -9.09 2.73
N ARG A 69 -3.53 -8.65 3.02
CA ARG A 69 -4.10 -8.68 4.37
C ARG A 69 -5.56 -9.16 4.40
N PRO A 70 -5.99 -9.76 5.53
CA PRO A 70 -7.36 -10.24 5.69
C PRO A 70 -8.37 -9.12 5.98
N GLU A 71 -7.92 -7.96 6.47
CA GLU A 71 -8.82 -6.84 6.75
C GLU A 71 -9.26 -6.18 5.45
N ASP A 72 -10.56 -5.90 5.36
CA ASP A 72 -11.14 -5.30 4.15
C ASP A 72 -11.01 -3.78 4.10
N ARG A 73 -10.75 -3.14 5.25
CA ARG A 73 -10.76 -1.69 5.39
C ARG A 73 -9.60 -1.17 6.26
N PHE A 74 -9.00 -0.04 5.86
CA PHE A 74 -7.91 0.60 6.59
C PHE A 74 -8.04 2.12 6.61
N TRP A 75 -7.76 2.77 7.75
CA TRP A 75 -7.70 4.22 7.84
C TRP A 75 -6.56 4.83 7.03
N ILE A 76 -6.88 5.93 6.34
CA ILE A 76 -5.94 6.83 5.68
C ILE A 76 -6.30 8.30 5.99
N ALA A 77 -5.52 9.25 5.48
CA ALA A 77 -5.84 10.68 5.59
C ALA A 77 -7.20 11.02 4.94
N ARG A 78 -7.85 12.07 5.44
CA ARG A 78 -9.19 12.49 4.97
C ARG A 78 -9.14 13.09 3.56
N ARG A 79 -10.12 12.77 2.71
CA ARG A 79 -10.34 13.42 1.39
C ARG A 79 -10.77 14.88 1.51
N ARG A 80 -11.75 15.18 2.38
CA ARG A 80 -12.31 16.50 2.79
C ARG A 80 -13.64 16.24 3.56
N GLY A 81 -14.12 17.19 4.36
CA GLY A 81 -15.45 17.11 5.00
C GLY A 81 -15.44 16.71 6.48
N GLY A 82 -16.61 16.28 6.99
CA GLY A 82 -16.83 15.89 8.39
C GLY A 82 -16.67 14.39 8.68
N SER A 83 -16.60 13.55 7.66
CA SER A 83 -16.39 12.09 7.75
C SER A 83 -14.90 11.73 7.61
N CYS A 84 -14.55 10.50 8.00
CA CYS A 84 -13.21 9.95 7.88
C CYS A 84 -13.09 9.05 6.65
N THR A 85 -11.88 8.83 6.13
CA THR A 85 -11.66 8.10 4.87
C THR A 85 -10.89 6.80 5.13
N SER A 86 -11.38 5.70 4.59
CA SER A 86 -10.72 4.39 4.62
C SER A 86 -10.45 3.84 3.23
N LEU A 87 -9.36 3.08 3.06
CA LEU A 87 -9.24 2.12 1.96
C LEU A 87 -10.30 1.03 2.15
N ASN A 88 -10.90 0.53 1.06
CA ASN A 88 -11.84 -0.58 1.09
C ASN A 88 -11.64 -1.52 -0.11
N LYS A 89 -11.44 -2.80 0.15
CA LYS A 89 -11.28 -3.88 -0.83
C LYS A 89 -12.56 -4.23 -1.60
N ASN A 90 -13.71 -4.04 -0.95
CA ASN A 90 -15.02 -4.48 -1.44
C ASN A 90 -15.74 -3.43 -2.30
N SER A 91 -15.08 -2.32 -2.62
CA SER A 91 -15.67 -1.27 -3.43
C SER A 91 -15.72 -1.66 -4.91
N SER A 92 -16.88 -1.48 -5.54
CA SER A 92 -17.14 -1.76 -6.97
C SER A 92 -16.39 -0.87 -7.97
N GLY A 93 -15.29 -0.23 -7.57
CA GLY A 93 -14.44 0.61 -8.42
C GLY A 93 -13.66 1.69 -7.67
N ASP A 94 -14.22 2.32 -6.64
CA ASP A 94 -13.52 3.31 -5.80
C ASP A 94 -12.98 2.64 -4.53
N LEU A 95 -11.70 2.31 -4.50
CA LEU A 95 -11.05 1.67 -3.35
C LEU A 95 -11.00 2.55 -2.10
N LEU A 96 -11.63 3.74 -2.11
CA LEU A 96 -11.78 4.62 -0.97
C LEU A 96 -13.25 4.75 -0.58
N GLU A 97 -13.49 4.76 0.72
CA GLU A 97 -14.82 4.85 1.31
C GLU A 97 -14.81 5.88 2.44
N GLU A 98 -15.93 6.59 2.61
CA GLU A 98 -16.15 7.41 3.80
C GLU A 98 -16.77 6.58 4.93
N ALA A 99 -16.35 6.85 6.16
CA ALA A 99 -16.88 6.18 7.33
C ALA A 99 -16.90 7.05 8.58
N PRO A 100 -17.71 6.68 9.58
CA PRO A 100 -17.69 7.33 10.89
C PRO A 100 -16.29 7.26 11.49
N CYS A 101 -15.78 8.39 11.99
CA CYS A 101 -14.43 8.47 12.55
C CYS A 101 -14.23 7.59 13.80
N GLU A 102 -15.32 7.14 14.41
CA GLU A 102 -15.34 6.27 15.59
C GLU A 102 -15.31 4.78 15.25
N ASP A 103 -15.39 4.40 13.97
CA ASP A 103 -15.18 3.02 13.55
C ASP A 103 -13.77 2.56 13.97
N LEU A 104 -13.66 1.32 14.40
CA LEU A 104 -12.39 0.71 14.79
C LEU A 104 -11.82 -0.04 13.60
N LEU A 105 -10.81 0.55 12.95
CA LEU A 105 -10.13 -0.04 11.79
C LEU A 105 -8.61 -0.03 12.01
N PRO A 106 -7.88 -0.98 11.42
CA PRO A 106 -6.43 -0.82 11.26
C PRO A 106 -6.13 0.42 10.42
N ALA A 107 -4.90 0.92 10.46
CA ALA A 107 -4.53 2.15 9.78
C ALA A 107 -3.25 2.00 8.95
N VAL A 108 -3.09 2.89 7.97
CA VAL A 108 -1.89 2.97 7.16
C VAL A 108 -1.20 4.31 7.41
N CYS A 109 0.06 4.25 7.82
CA CYS A 109 0.96 5.39 7.92
C CYS A 109 1.89 5.47 6.71
N LYS A 110 2.31 6.70 6.39
CA LYS A 110 3.37 7.00 5.44
C LYS A 110 4.67 7.35 6.19
N ILE A 111 5.72 6.59 5.90
CA ILE A 111 7.11 6.82 6.35
C ILE A 111 7.78 7.83 5.42
#